data_AF-A0A377A199-F1
#
_entry.id   AF-A0A377A199-F1
#
_cell.length_a   1.000
_cell.length_b   1.000
_cell.length_c   1.000
_cell.angle_alpha   90.00
_cell.angle_beta   90.00
_cell.angle_gamma   90.00
#
_symmetry.space_group_name_H-M   'P 1'
#
loop_
_entity.id
_entity.type
_entity.pdbx_description
1 polymer ?
#
loop_
_entity_poly.entity_id
_entity_poly.type
_entity_poly.pdbx_seq_one_letter_code
_entity_poly.pdbx_strand_id
1 'polypeptide(L)'
;MKTLIRKILPYGHHGRISHSGLHRNFNAWVYYTESPWTRDARFSADVVAIAPDVSGLITQVNVHDNQLVKKDRYCSPSTSRAIKRRLRKRKPMFAYYQVLAQEKRQEAGRRNRLGVQAMSREEIDQANNVLQTVLHQLAKAQATRDLAKLDLERTVIRAPADGWVTNLNVYTGEFITRGSTAVALVKQNSFYVLAYMEETKLEGVRPGYRAEITAAWQ
;
A
#
# COMPACT_ATOMS: atom_id res chain seq x y z
N MET A 1 88.18 -46.63 -1.70
CA MET A 1 87.61 -45.54 -2.51
C MET A 1 86.12 -45.51 -2.21
N LYS A 2 85.65 -44.55 -1.40
CA LYS A 2 84.88 -43.35 -1.85
C LYS A 2 83.66 -43.77 -2.69
N THR A 3 82.39 -43.47 -2.40
CA THR A 3 81.68 -42.61 -1.44
C THR A 3 80.18 -42.69 -1.83
N LEU A 4 79.29 -42.15 -0.99
CA LEU A 4 77.89 -41.71 -1.28
C LEU A 4 76.82 -42.80 -1.06
N ILE A 5 76.02 -42.84 0.02
CA ILE A 5 75.37 -41.81 0.84
C ILE A 5 74.57 -40.79 0.01
N ARG A 6 73.25 -40.80 0.27
CA ARG A 6 72.21 -39.79 -0.02
C ARG A 6 71.72 -39.68 -1.47
N LYS A 7 70.48 -40.12 -1.69
CA LYS A 7 69.39 -39.28 -2.23
C LYS A 7 68.05 -40.04 -2.21
N ILE A 8 67.51 -40.24 -1.02
CA ILE A 8 66.06 -40.35 -0.84
C ILE A 8 65.56 -38.90 -0.77
N LEU A 9 64.51 -38.56 -1.52
CA LEU A 9 64.00 -37.21 -1.87
C LEU A 9 64.79 -36.51 -3.00
N PRO A 10 64.17 -36.36 -4.19
CA PRO A 10 63.40 -35.12 -4.41
C PRO A 10 62.03 -35.31 -5.08
N TYR A 11 61.56 -36.53 -5.31
CA TYR A 11 60.29 -36.77 -6.02
C TYR A 11 59.01 -36.40 -5.23
N GLY A 12 59.11 -36.30 -3.91
CA GLY A 12 57.99 -35.84 -3.08
C GLY A 12 57.59 -34.38 -3.31
N HIS A 13 58.52 -33.52 -3.76
CA HIS A 13 58.23 -32.11 -4.02
C HIS A 13 57.60 -31.90 -5.39
N HIS A 14 58.09 -32.58 -6.44
CA HIS A 14 57.49 -32.49 -7.77
C HIS A 14 56.07 -33.08 -7.83
N GLY A 15 55.85 -34.22 -7.16
CA GLY A 15 54.51 -34.79 -7.02
C GLY A 15 53.55 -33.81 -6.33
N ARG A 16 53.96 -33.21 -5.20
CA ARG A 16 53.14 -32.23 -4.47
C ARG A 16 52.88 -30.94 -5.26
N ILE A 17 53.85 -30.46 -6.04
CA ILE A 17 53.69 -29.28 -6.90
C ILE A 17 52.71 -29.58 -8.04
N SER A 18 52.85 -30.71 -8.74
CA SER A 18 51.88 -31.10 -9.80
C SER A 18 50.48 -31.33 -9.24
N HIS A 19 50.34 -32.00 -8.09
CA HIS A 19 49.04 -32.17 -7.43
C HIS A 19 48.44 -30.84 -6.99
N SER A 20 49.26 -29.92 -6.47
CA SER A 20 48.80 -28.58 -6.10
C SER A 20 48.38 -27.73 -7.31
N GLY A 21 49.06 -27.91 -8.45
CA GLY A 21 48.74 -27.25 -9.71
C GLY A 21 47.46 -27.79 -10.35
N LEU A 22 47.25 -29.11 -10.33
CA LEU A 22 46.02 -29.76 -10.74
C LEU A 22 44.85 -29.35 -9.84
N HIS A 23 45.06 -29.30 -8.53
CA HIS A 23 44.05 -28.83 -7.58
C HIS A 23 43.70 -27.35 -7.78
N ARG A 24 44.69 -26.49 -8.06
CA ARG A 24 44.43 -25.09 -8.41
C ARG A 24 43.68 -24.93 -9.72
N ASN A 25 44.05 -25.67 -10.77
CA ASN A 25 43.34 -25.62 -12.05
C ASN A 25 41.92 -26.16 -11.93
N PHE A 26 41.74 -27.24 -11.19
CA PHE A 26 40.42 -27.80 -10.91
C PHE A 26 39.56 -26.82 -10.08
N ASN A 27 40.11 -26.24 -9.02
CA ASN A 27 39.38 -25.23 -8.23
C ASN A 27 39.08 -23.96 -9.04
N ALA A 28 39.99 -23.54 -9.92
CA ALA A 28 39.73 -22.42 -10.83
C ALA A 28 38.64 -22.79 -11.84
N TRP A 29 38.66 -24.00 -12.38
CA TRP A 29 37.64 -24.50 -13.30
C TRP A 29 36.27 -24.62 -12.62
N VAL A 30 36.21 -25.20 -11.42
CA VAL A 30 34.99 -25.25 -10.59
C VAL A 30 34.52 -23.85 -10.26
N TYR A 31 35.41 -22.94 -9.86
CA TYR A 31 35.05 -21.54 -9.63
C TYR A 31 34.49 -20.88 -10.90
N TYR A 32 35.09 -21.05 -12.07
CA TYR A 32 34.57 -20.44 -13.30
C TYR A 32 33.29 -21.10 -13.82
N THR A 33 33.09 -22.40 -13.57
CA THR A 33 31.97 -23.18 -14.11
C THR A 33 30.76 -23.17 -13.16
N GLU A 34 31.00 -23.13 -11.85
CA GLU A 34 29.98 -23.18 -10.79
C GLU A 34 29.77 -21.85 -10.06
N SER A 35 30.60 -20.81 -10.28
CA SER A 35 30.30 -19.51 -9.68
C SER A 35 28.96 -18.99 -10.22
N PRO A 36 28.01 -18.68 -9.33
CA PRO A 36 26.70 -18.19 -9.73
C PRO A 36 26.85 -16.76 -10.25
N TRP A 37 26.73 -16.59 -11.57
CA TRP A 37 26.63 -15.29 -12.22
C TRP A 37 25.51 -15.32 -13.27
N THR A 38 24.87 -14.17 -13.51
CA THR A 38 23.84 -14.03 -14.54
C THR A 38 23.93 -12.66 -15.20
N ARG A 39 23.50 -12.60 -16.47
CA ARG A 39 23.27 -11.33 -17.19
C ARG A 39 21.80 -10.91 -17.15
N ASP A 40 20.90 -11.81 -16.80
CA ASP A 40 19.47 -11.52 -16.68
C ASP A 40 19.16 -11.01 -15.27
N ALA A 41 19.79 -9.89 -14.95
CA ALA A 41 19.54 -9.14 -13.73
C ALA A 41 18.80 -7.84 -14.07
N ARG A 42 17.73 -7.54 -13.34
CA ARG A 42 16.86 -6.38 -13.59
C ARG A 42 16.72 -5.54 -12.34
N PHE A 43 16.85 -4.22 -12.49
CA PHE A 43 16.46 -3.28 -11.45
C PHE A 43 14.94 -3.27 -11.34
N SER A 44 14.44 -3.42 -10.12
CA SER A 44 13.03 -3.39 -9.77
C SER A 44 12.82 -2.52 -8.53
N ALA A 45 11.58 -2.08 -8.34
CA ALA A 45 11.19 -1.30 -7.19
C ALA A 45 9.73 -1.61 -6.83
N ASP A 46 9.37 -1.39 -5.58
CA ASP A 46 7.98 -1.50 -5.14
C ASP A 46 7.14 -0.40 -5.80
N VAL A 47 6.19 -0.81 -6.65
CA VAL A 47 5.23 0.08 -7.31
C VAL A 47 3.86 -0.07 -6.66
N VAL A 48 3.29 1.05 -6.23
CA VAL A 48 1.94 1.11 -5.69
C VAL A 48 1.03 1.79 -6.69
N ALA A 49 0.04 1.04 -7.19
CA ALA A 49 -1.03 1.59 -8.00
C ALA A 49 -1.97 2.40 -7.11
N ILE A 50 -2.13 3.68 -7.42
CA ILE A 50 -3.07 4.57 -6.74
C ILE A 50 -4.34 4.63 -7.57
N ALA A 51 -5.46 4.22 -6.96
CA ALA A 51 -6.78 4.25 -7.57
C ALA A 51 -7.72 5.14 -6.74
N PRO A 52 -8.74 5.77 -7.35
CA PRO A 52 -9.71 6.55 -6.61
C PRO A 52 -10.69 5.64 -5.86
N ASP A 53 -11.08 6.08 -4.67
CA ASP A 53 -12.13 5.44 -3.88
C ASP A 53 -13.55 5.82 -4.34
N VAL A 54 -13.70 6.93 -5.07
CA VAL A 54 -15.00 7.44 -5.52
C VAL A 54 -14.92 7.87 -6.98
N SER A 55 -15.90 7.44 -7.78
CA SER A 55 -15.98 7.79 -9.20
C SER A 55 -16.42 9.25 -9.41
N GLY A 56 -15.88 9.89 -10.44
CA GLY A 56 -16.42 11.12 -11.01
C GLY A 56 -15.41 11.93 -11.82
N LEU A 57 -15.77 13.19 -12.11
CA LEU A 57 -14.97 14.08 -12.96
C LEU A 57 -13.77 14.67 -12.23
N ILE A 58 -12.66 14.72 -12.94
CA ILE A 58 -11.37 15.24 -12.50
C ILE A 58 -11.36 16.75 -12.67
N THR A 59 -11.39 17.52 -11.58
CA THR A 59 -11.38 19.00 -11.70
C THR A 59 -10.00 19.61 -11.77
N GLN A 60 -8.97 18.92 -11.27
CA GLN A 60 -7.63 19.48 -11.18
C GLN A 60 -6.60 18.37 -10.98
N VAL A 61 -5.44 18.49 -11.64
CA VAL A 61 -4.26 17.65 -11.42
C VAL A 61 -3.07 18.55 -11.07
N ASN A 62 -2.45 18.36 -9.89
CA ASN A 62 -1.40 19.19 -9.30
C ASN A 62 -0.07 18.45 -9.20
N VAL A 63 0.16 17.52 -10.11
CA VAL A 63 1.42 16.80 -10.23
C VAL A 63 1.78 16.63 -11.69
N HIS A 64 3.03 16.32 -11.93
CA HIS A 64 3.53 15.92 -13.23
C HIS A 64 4.18 14.54 -13.14
N ASP A 65 4.40 13.94 -14.31
CA ASP A 65 5.14 12.69 -14.41
C ASP A 65 6.58 12.87 -13.91
N ASN A 66 7.14 11.81 -13.35
CA ASN A 66 8.46 11.78 -12.72
C ASN A 66 8.66 12.81 -11.60
N GLN A 67 7.60 13.17 -10.88
CA GLN A 67 7.70 14.04 -9.71
C GLN A 67 7.97 13.25 -8.43
N LEU A 68 8.93 13.70 -7.62
CA LEU A 68 9.10 13.20 -6.25
C LEU A 68 7.99 13.77 -5.35
N VAL A 69 7.25 12.88 -4.70
CA VAL A 69 6.17 13.22 -3.76
C VAL A 69 6.46 12.62 -2.39
N LYS A 70 5.96 13.31 -1.35
CA LYS A 70 5.98 12.79 0.00
C LYS A 70 4.66 12.09 0.32
N LYS A 71 4.69 11.18 1.28
CA LYS A 71 3.52 10.57 1.89
C LYS A 71 2.50 11.65 2.26
N ASP A 72 1.23 11.37 2.00
CA ASP A 72 0.07 12.24 2.26
C ASP A 72 0.03 13.58 1.48
N ARG A 73 1.09 13.89 0.71
CA ARG A 73 1.26 15.16 -0.02
C ARG A 73 0.60 15.19 -1.39
N TYR A 74 0.23 14.04 -1.96
CA TYR A 74 -0.42 14.02 -3.27
C TYR A 74 -1.85 14.57 -3.18
N CYS A 75 -2.22 15.39 -4.16
CA CYS A 75 -3.51 16.07 -4.18
C CYS A 75 -3.96 16.26 -5.64
N SER A 76 -4.76 15.32 -6.17
CA SER A 76 -5.49 15.37 -7.45
C SER A 76 -6.41 14.14 -7.54
N PRO A 77 -7.64 14.16 -8.11
CA PRO A 77 -8.51 15.26 -8.51
C PRO A 77 -9.63 15.57 -7.50
N SER A 78 -9.98 16.84 -7.38
CA SER A 78 -11.18 17.22 -6.62
C SER A 78 -12.47 16.84 -7.39
N THR A 79 -13.02 15.65 -7.16
CA THR A 79 -14.37 15.26 -7.66
C THR A 79 -15.50 15.98 -6.90
N SER A 80 -15.25 17.22 -6.46
CA SER A 80 -15.92 17.76 -5.29
C SER A 80 -17.31 18.32 -5.59
N ARG A 81 -17.62 18.75 -6.82
CA ARG A 81 -18.89 19.46 -7.08
C ARG A 81 -20.12 18.55 -6.90
N ALA A 82 -20.08 17.33 -7.42
CA ALA A 82 -21.18 16.38 -7.28
C ALA A 82 -21.33 15.87 -5.84
N ILE A 83 -20.21 15.57 -5.18
CA ILE A 83 -20.20 15.00 -3.82
C ILE A 83 -20.55 16.05 -2.76
N LYS A 84 -20.06 17.29 -2.90
CA LYS A 84 -20.50 18.43 -2.07
C LYS A 84 -22.01 18.65 -2.15
N ARG A 85 -22.63 18.51 -3.34
CA ARG A 85 -24.09 18.58 -3.50
C ARG A 85 -24.81 17.47 -2.74
N ARG A 86 -24.32 16.23 -2.80
CA ARG A 86 -24.88 15.09 -2.04
C ARG A 86 -24.81 15.33 -0.53
N LEU A 87 -23.69 15.84 -0.03
CA LEU A 87 -23.54 16.20 1.39
C LEU A 87 -24.49 17.33 1.81
N ARG A 88 -24.66 18.38 0.96
CA ARG A 88 -25.60 19.49 1.24
C ARG A 88 -27.05 19.01 1.37
N LYS A 89 -27.49 18.03 0.56
CA LYS A 89 -28.85 17.48 0.67
C LYS A 89 -29.09 16.68 1.95
N ARG A 90 -28.04 16.08 2.54
CA ARG A 90 -28.15 15.23 3.75
C ARG A 90 -28.07 15.99 5.07
N LYS A 91 -27.43 17.16 5.10
CA LYS A 91 -27.33 18.01 6.31
C LYS A 91 -28.69 18.43 6.89
N PRO A 92 -29.67 18.91 6.08
CA PRO A 92 -30.99 19.30 6.58
C PRO A 92 -31.77 18.13 7.21
N MET A 93 -31.69 16.93 6.63
CA MET A 93 -32.35 15.74 7.19
C MET A 93 -31.84 15.41 8.60
N PHE A 94 -30.52 15.44 8.81
CA PHE A 94 -29.95 15.21 10.14
C PHE A 94 -30.44 16.27 11.15
N ALA A 95 -30.44 17.55 10.75
CA ALA A 95 -30.92 18.65 11.60
C ALA A 95 -32.42 18.50 11.93
N TYR A 96 -33.24 18.09 10.96
CA TYR A 96 -34.66 17.83 11.15
C TYR A 96 -34.91 16.72 12.19
N TYR A 97 -34.29 15.56 12.03
CA TYR A 97 -34.44 14.46 12.99
C TYR A 97 -33.83 14.77 14.36
N GLN A 98 -32.81 15.63 14.42
CA GLN A 98 -32.21 16.06 15.68
C GLN A 98 -33.20 16.86 16.52
N VAL A 99 -33.91 17.81 15.89
CA VAL A 99 -34.96 18.60 16.55
C VAL A 99 -36.14 17.72 16.94
N LEU A 100 -36.60 16.85 16.03
CA LEU A 100 -37.70 15.92 16.30
C LEU A 100 -37.40 14.96 17.47
N ALA A 101 -36.18 14.42 17.54
CA ALA A 101 -35.75 13.57 18.64
C ALA A 101 -35.73 14.34 19.97
N GLN A 102 -35.34 15.61 19.95
CA GLN A 102 -35.32 16.45 21.15
C GLN A 102 -36.74 16.75 21.66
N GLU A 103 -37.68 17.06 20.76
CA GLU A 103 -39.10 17.22 21.09
C GLU A 103 -39.66 15.95 21.74
N LYS A 104 -39.50 14.79 21.09
CA LYS A 104 -40.03 13.51 21.60
C LYS A 104 -39.35 13.05 22.88
N ARG A 105 -38.08 13.39 23.08
CA ARG A 105 -37.38 13.12 24.35
C ARG A 105 -37.96 13.93 25.51
N GLN A 106 -38.30 15.19 25.28
CA GLN A 106 -38.94 16.03 26.29
C GLN A 106 -40.36 15.54 26.58
N GLU A 107 -41.12 15.16 25.56
CA GLU A 107 -42.48 14.62 25.70
C GLU A 107 -42.49 13.31 26.51
N ALA A 108 -41.68 12.32 26.12
CA ALA A 108 -41.55 11.06 26.86
C ALA A 108 -41.05 11.29 28.28
N GLY A 109 -40.07 12.18 28.47
CA GLY A 109 -39.57 12.54 29.81
C GLY A 109 -40.64 13.18 30.69
N ARG A 110 -41.54 13.98 30.13
CA ARG A 110 -42.67 14.57 30.87
C ARG A 110 -43.69 13.51 31.29
N ARG A 111 -44.08 12.63 30.37
CA ARG A 111 -45.03 11.53 30.66
C ARG A 111 -44.46 10.55 31.69
N ASN A 112 -43.17 10.22 31.59
CA ASN A 112 -42.49 9.36 32.56
C ASN A 112 -42.45 9.98 33.98
N ARG A 113 -42.35 11.31 34.11
CA ARG A 113 -42.40 12.01 35.41
C ARG A 113 -43.81 12.08 36.01
N LEU A 114 -44.83 12.27 35.17
CA LEU A 114 -46.23 12.26 35.59
C LEU A 114 -46.65 10.88 36.11
N GLY A 115 -46.03 9.82 35.58
CA GLY A 115 -46.21 8.45 36.03
C GLY A 115 -47.64 7.93 35.81
N VAL A 116 -47.91 6.73 36.35
CA VAL A 116 -49.19 6.04 36.17
C VAL A 116 -50.35 6.65 36.95
N GLN A 117 -50.08 7.67 37.78
CA GLN A 117 -51.11 8.38 38.54
C GLN A 117 -51.88 9.40 37.70
N ALA A 118 -51.24 9.94 36.65
CA ALA A 118 -51.83 10.95 35.78
C ALA A 118 -51.92 10.52 34.30
N MET A 119 -51.35 9.36 33.94
CA MET A 119 -51.34 8.81 32.57
C MET A 119 -51.53 7.28 32.60
N SER A 120 -52.03 6.70 31.51
CA SER A 120 -52.07 5.24 31.35
C SER A 120 -50.67 4.66 31.13
N ARG A 121 -50.44 3.40 31.56
CA ARG A 121 -49.21 2.65 31.23
C ARG A 121 -49.00 2.56 29.72
N GLU A 122 -50.08 2.35 28.97
CA GLU A 122 -50.04 2.26 27.52
C GLU A 122 -49.54 3.56 26.88
N GLU A 123 -50.01 4.72 27.35
CA GLU A 123 -49.60 6.02 26.82
C GLU A 123 -48.12 6.34 27.09
N ILE A 124 -47.60 5.86 28.22
CA ILE A 124 -46.18 5.95 28.58
C ILE A 124 -45.36 5.07 27.64
N ASP A 125 -45.77 3.82 27.45
CA ASP A 125 -45.08 2.88 26.57
C ASP A 125 -45.12 3.34 25.11
N GLN A 126 -46.25 3.84 24.63
CA GLN A 126 -46.39 4.43 23.30
C GLN A 126 -45.43 5.62 23.11
N ALA A 127 -45.33 6.53 24.08
CA ALA A 127 -44.42 7.68 23.99
C ALA A 127 -42.94 7.24 23.97
N ASN A 128 -42.58 6.25 24.78
CA ASN A 128 -41.24 5.67 24.78
C ASN A 128 -40.93 4.96 23.45
N ASN A 129 -41.87 4.21 22.89
CA ASN A 129 -41.73 3.54 21.59
C ASN A 129 -41.57 4.54 20.42
N VAL A 130 -42.33 5.64 20.44
CA VAL A 130 -42.20 6.73 19.47
C VAL A 130 -40.82 7.38 19.60
N LEU A 131 -40.36 7.66 20.83
CA LEU A 131 -39.01 8.18 21.06
C LEU A 131 -37.95 7.24 20.49
N GLN A 132 -38.01 5.93 20.77
CA GLN A 132 -37.05 4.96 20.22
C GLN A 132 -37.05 4.96 18.69
N THR A 133 -38.23 4.98 18.07
CA THR A 133 -38.37 5.04 16.61
C THR A 133 -37.67 6.27 16.03
N VAL A 134 -37.89 7.45 16.61
CA VAL A 134 -37.24 8.70 16.17
C VAL A 134 -35.74 8.68 16.42
N LEU A 135 -35.27 8.10 17.53
CA LEU A 135 -33.83 7.93 17.79
C LEU A 135 -33.16 7.05 16.72
N HIS A 136 -33.81 5.96 16.30
CA HIS A 136 -33.31 5.13 15.19
C HIS A 136 -33.28 5.89 13.86
N GLN A 137 -34.30 6.72 13.58
CA GLN A 137 -34.32 7.59 12.40
C GLN A 137 -33.19 8.63 12.44
N LEU A 138 -32.92 9.23 13.60
CA LEU A 138 -31.80 10.14 13.80
C LEU A 138 -30.46 9.44 13.56
N ALA A 139 -30.26 8.23 14.12
CA ALA A 139 -29.06 7.45 13.92
C ALA A 139 -28.84 7.11 12.43
N LYS A 140 -29.90 6.73 11.71
CA LYS A 140 -29.86 6.51 10.26
C LYS A 140 -29.47 7.77 9.49
N ALA A 141 -30.05 8.92 9.84
CA ALA A 141 -29.73 10.21 9.22
C ALA A 141 -28.28 10.64 9.49
N GLN A 142 -27.78 10.38 10.70
CA GLN A 142 -26.39 10.61 11.08
C GLN A 142 -25.43 9.75 10.24
N ALA A 143 -25.65 8.44 10.20
CA ALA A 143 -24.83 7.53 9.40
C ALA A 143 -24.82 7.93 7.91
N THR A 144 -25.96 8.34 7.37
CA THR A 144 -26.08 8.81 5.99
C THR A 144 -25.29 10.10 5.74
N ARG A 145 -25.31 11.05 6.68
CA ARG A 145 -24.51 12.27 6.62
C ARG A 145 -23.01 11.94 6.69
N ASP A 146 -22.61 11.07 7.60
CA ASP A 146 -21.20 10.74 7.84
C ASP A 146 -20.60 9.97 6.67
N LEU A 147 -21.35 9.04 6.06
CA LEU A 147 -20.95 8.40 4.79
C LEU A 147 -20.68 9.45 3.69
N ALA A 148 -21.54 10.47 3.54
CA ALA A 148 -21.33 11.52 2.54
C ALA A 148 -20.13 12.44 2.87
N LYS A 149 -19.75 12.57 4.15
CA LYS A 149 -18.52 13.28 4.52
C LYS A 149 -17.30 12.45 4.17
N LEU A 150 -17.32 11.15 4.48
CA LEU A 150 -16.25 10.23 4.15
C LEU A 150 -16.03 10.16 2.63
N ASP A 151 -17.11 10.08 1.85
CA ASP A 151 -17.03 10.15 0.39
C ASP A 151 -16.40 11.47 -0.10
N LEU A 152 -16.65 12.58 0.59
CA LEU A 152 -16.05 13.88 0.28
C LEU A 152 -14.55 13.90 0.61
N GLU A 153 -14.15 13.34 1.75
CA GLU A 153 -12.75 13.21 2.15
C GLU A 153 -11.98 12.32 1.17
N ARG A 154 -12.59 11.20 0.75
CA ARG A 154 -12.07 10.24 -0.23
C ARG A 154 -12.03 10.76 -1.67
N THR A 155 -12.53 11.98 -1.93
CA THR A 155 -12.26 12.64 -3.22
C THR A 155 -10.81 13.06 -3.36
N VAL A 156 -10.10 13.26 -2.25
CA VAL A 156 -8.70 13.66 -2.27
C VAL A 156 -7.84 12.41 -2.27
N ILE A 157 -7.29 12.07 -3.43
CA ILE A 157 -6.33 10.99 -3.55
C ILE A 157 -4.98 11.48 -2.99
N ARG A 158 -4.38 10.69 -2.11
CA ARG A 158 -3.09 10.96 -1.45
C ARG A 158 -2.08 9.86 -1.74
N ALA A 159 -0.79 10.19 -1.64
CA ALA A 159 0.28 9.23 -1.82
C ALA A 159 0.42 8.37 -0.54
N PRO A 160 0.41 7.03 -0.65
CA PRO A 160 0.53 6.14 0.51
C PRO A 160 1.95 6.12 1.12
N ALA A 161 2.97 6.51 0.36
CA ALA A 161 4.37 6.56 0.78
C ALA A 161 5.14 7.68 0.06
N ASP A 162 6.37 7.94 0.47
CA ASP A 162 7.32 8.77 -0.27
C ASP A 162 7.76 8.02 -1.53
N GLY A 163 7.83 8.71 -2.68
CA GLY A 163 8.14 8.04 -3.94
C GLY A 163 8.04 8.93 -5.17
N TRP A 164 8.33 8.33 -6.32
CA TRP A 164 8.23 8.97 -7.63
C TRP A 164 6.90 8.62 -8.29
N VAL A 165 6.19 9.64 -8.74
CA VAL A 165 4.99 9.48 -9.56
C VAL A 165 5.43 9.11 -10.97
N THR A 166 4.92 7.99 -11.49
CA THR A 166 5.18 7.53 -12.86
C THR A 166 3.87 7.14 -13.54
N ASN A 167 3.87 7.17 -14.87
CA ASN A 167 2.75 6.73 -15.70
C ASN A 167 1.44 7.47 -15.37
N LEU A 168 1.55 8.79 -15.17
CA LEU A 168 0.42 9.68 -14.89
C LEU A 168 -0.49 9.81 -16.12
N ASN A 169 -1.51 8.95 -16.23
CA ASN A 169 -2.45 8.92 -17.34
C ASN A 169 -3.80 9.52 -16.96
N VAL A 170 -3.78 10.73 -16.39
CA VAL A 170 -4.98 11.36 -15.82
C VAL A 170 -5.02 12.83 -16.18
N TYR A 171 -6.10 13.24 -16.85
CA TYR A 171 -6.25 14.61 -17.34
C TYR A 171 -7.44 15.34 -16.71
N THR A 172 -7.30 16.65 -16.54
CA THR A 172 -8.41 17.50 -16.07
C THR A 172 -9.58 17.42 -17.04
N GLY A 173 -10.79 17.19 -16.53
CA GLY A 173 -12.01 17.00 -17.32
C GLY A 173 -12.35 15.53 -17.61
N GLU A 174 -11.43 14.61 -17.38
CA GLU A 174 -11.67 13.17 -17.55
C GLU A 174 -12.61 12.62 -16.47
N PHE A 175 -13.28 11.50 -16.76
CA PHE A 175 -14.14 10.80 -15.81
C PHE A 175 -13.42 9.54 -15.32
N ILE A 176 -13.15 9.45 -14.02
CA ILE A 176 -12.49 8.30 -13.43
C ILE A 176 -13.48 7.44 -12.65
N THR A 177 -13.31 6.12 -12.72
CA THR A 177 -14.14 5.14 -12.00
C THR A 177 -13.41 4.61 -10.77
N ARG A 178 -14.16 4.24 -9.74
CA ARG A 178 -13.60 3.62 -8.55
C ARG A 178 -12.77 2.38 -8.92
N GLY A 179 -11.56 2.29 -8.40
CA GLY A 179 -10.67 1.14 -8.60
C GLY A 179 -9.86 1.15 -9.90
N SER A 180 -10.06 2.10 -10.82
CA SER A 180 -9.17 2.25 -11.98
C SER A 180 -7.82 2.83 -11.54
N THR A 181 -6.71 2.24 -11.97
CA THR A 181 -5.37 2.79 -11.70
C THR A 181 -5.23 4.17 -12.33
N ALA A 182 -5.14 5.18 -11.48
CA ALA A 182 -4.95 6.56 -11.89
C ALA A 182 -3.46 6.85 -12.11
N VAL A 183 -2.63 6.39 -11.16
CA VAL A 183 -1.21 6.78 -11.08
C VAL A 183 -0.41 5.62 -10.51
N ALA A 184 0.82 5.41 -10.98
CA ALA A 184 1.77 4.52 -10.34
C ALA A 184 2.72 5.33 -9.45
N LEU A 185 2.93 4.88 -8.21
CA LEU A 185 3.92 5.46 -7.30
C LEU A 185 5.03 4.45 -7.06
N VAL A 186 6.24 4.78 -7.50
CA VAL A 186 7.45 4.00 -7.20
C VAL A 186 7.98 4.45 -5.85
N LYS A 187 7.96 3.56 -4.86
CA LYS A 187 8.36 3.89 -3.49
C LYS A 187 9.86 4.27 -3.42
N GLN A 188 10.17 5.30 -2.65
CA GLN A 188 11.56 5.67 -2.39
C GLN A 188 12.25 4.61 -1.52
N ASN A 189 13.52 4.32 -1.78
CA ASN A 189 14.34 3.34 -1.05
C ASN A 189 13.83 1.88 -1.12
N SER A 190 13.06 1.52 -2.15
CA SER A 190 12.63 0.13 -2.40
C SER A 190 13.30 -0.50 -3.62
N PHE A 191 14.44 0.05 -4.08
CA PHE A 191 15.15 -0.48 -5.23
C PHE A 191 15.87 -1.78 -4.86
N TYR A 192 15.65 -2.82 -5.65
CA TYR A 192 16.34 -4.10 -5.53
C TYR A 192 16.67 -4.67 -6.91
N VAL A 193 17.58 -5.63 -6.97
CA VAL A 193 17.97 -6.32 -8.20
C VAL A 193 17.43 -7.75 -8.14
N LEU A 194 16.64 -8.11 -9.13
CA LEU A 194 16.21 -9.50 -9.35
C LEU A 194 17.16 -10.12 -10.37
N ALA A 195 17.88 -11.15 -9.95
CA ALA A 195 18.83 -11.88 -10.77
C ALA A 195 18.29 -13.29 -11.02
N TYR A 196 17.97 -13.62 -12.27
CA TYR A 196 17.56 -14.96 -12.65
C TYR A 196 18.78 -15.87 -12.76
N MET A 197 18.78 -16.94 -11.98
CA MET A 197 19.88 -17.88 -11.86
C MET A 197 19.41 -19.28 -12.25
N GLU A 198 20.26 -20.04 -12.93
CA GLU A 198 20.00 -21.44 -13.21
C GLU A 198 19.95 -22.23 -11.90
N GLU A 199 18.94 -23.08 -11.73
CA GLU A 199 18.74 -23.87 -10.50
C GLU A 199 19.96 -24.71 -10.14
N THR A 200 20.66 -25.24 -11.15
CA THR A 200 21.90 -26.02 -10.99
C THR A 200 23.05 -25.21 -10.39
N LYS A 201 22.99 -23.88 -10.40
CA LYS A 201 24.00 -22.98 -9.83
C LYS A 201 23.58 -22.38 -8.49
N LEU A 202 22.39 -22.72 -7.98
CA LEU A 202 21.88 -22.20 -6.71
C LEU A 202 22.35 -22.96 -5.47
N GLU A 203 22.90 -24.17 -5.62
CA GLU A 203 23.27 -25.05 -4.49
C GLU A 203 24.28 -24.39 -3.52
N GLY A 204 25.14 -23.50 -4.04
CA GLY A 204 26.11 -22.74 -3.25
C GLY A 204 25.63 -21.37 -2.72
N VAL A 205 24.43 -20.91 -3.10
CA VAL A 205 23.96 -19.55 -2.78
C VAL A 205 23.27 -19.53 -1.42
N ARG A 206 23.76 -18.67 -0.52
CA ARG A 206 23.19 -18.50 0.83
C ARG A 206 22.89 -17.03 1.14
N PRO A 207 21.85 -16.74 1.95
CA PRO A 207 21.59 -15.38 2.42
C PRO A 207 22.83 -14.78 3.10
N GLY A 208 23.16 -13.52 2.76
CA GLY A 208 24.31 -12.79 3.31
C GLY A 208 25.60 -12.88 2.49
N TYR A 209 25.63 -13.66 1.41
CA TYR A 209 26.79 -13.68 0.52
C TYR A 209 26.92 -12.36 -0.26
N ARG A 210 28.16 -11.92 -0.46
CA ARG A 210 28.46 -10.67 -1.15
C ARG A 210 28.23 -10.86 -2.65
N ALA A 211 27.45 -9.97 -3.25
CA ALA A 211 27.26 -9.91 -4.69
C ALA A 211 27.91 -8.64 -5.26
N GLU A 212 28.46 -8.74 -6.46
CA GLU A 212 28.96 -7.61 -7.24
C GLU A 212 28.03 -7.41 -8.44
N ILE A 213 27.65 -6.15 -8.68
CA ILE A 213 26.69 -5.78 -9.71
C ILE A 213 27.33 -4.70 -10.56
N THR A 214 27.44 -4.96 -11.86
CA THR A 214 27.96 -4.00 -12.83
C THR A 214 26.85 -3.64 -13.80
N ALA A 215 26.46 -2.37 -13.82
CA ALA A 215 25.51 -1.87 -14.83
C ALA A 215 26.19 -1.85 -16.20
N ALA A 216 25.63 -2.59 -17.15
CA ALA A 216 26.00 -2.45 -18.55
C ALA A 216 25.21 -1.26 -19.12
N TRP A 217 25.93 -0.21 -19.55
CA TRP A 217 25.32 0.86 -20.32
C TRP A 217 25.06 0.34 -21.74
N GLN A 218 23.81 0.42 -22.20
CA GLN A 218 23.43 0.25 -23.60
C GLN A 218 23.19 1.61 -24.24
#